data_AF-A0A6I3KEP7-F1
#
_entry.id   AF-A0A6I3KEP7-F1
#
_cell.length_a   1.000
_cell.length_b   1.000
_cell.length_c   1.000
_cell.angle_alpha   90.00
_cell.angle_beta   90.00
_cell.angle_gamma   90.00
#
_symmetry.space_group_name_H-M   'P 1'
#
loop_
_entity.id
_entity.type
_entity.pdbx_description
1 polymer ?
#
loop_
_entity_poly.entity_id
_entity_poly.type
_entity_poly.pdbx_seq_one_letter_code
_entity_poly.pdbx_strand_id
1 'polypeptide(L)' 'MTSKPAYIAVYGPPKSDLPHIAVVIYPDGEVTGLAAVSATAAETLVTELALQMGAHMGDNDG' A
#
# COMPACT_ATOMS: atom_id res chain seq x y z
N MET A 1 -5.67 -23.07 -2.06
CA MET A 1 -5.81 -21.61 -2.14
C MET A 1 -4.60 -21.02 -1.45
N THR A 2 -3.62 -20.52 -2.21
CA THR A 2 -2.43 -19.92 -1.63
C THR A 2 -2.81 -18.52 -1.16
N SER A 3 -3.06 -18.37 0.14
CA SER A 3 -3.08 -17.07 0.82
C SER A 3 -1.67 -16.50 0.70
N LYS A 4 -1.35 -15.85 -0.41
CA LYS A 4 -0.20 -14.95 -0.43
C LYS A 4 -0.73 -13.59 0.05
N PRO A 5 -0.03 -12.91 0.96
CA PRO A 5 -0.40 -11.55 1.34
C PRO A 5 -0.25 -10.65 0.11
N ALA A 6 -1.18 -9.72 -0.07
CA ALA A 6 -0.99 -8.64 -1.03
C ALA A 6 0.22 -7.79 -0.58
N TYR A 7 1.10 -7.44 -1.52
CA TYR A 7 2.22 -6.56 -1.23
C TYR A 7 1.78 -5.11 -1.36
N ILE A 8 2.32 -4.27 -0.48
CA ILE A 8 1.93 -2.87 -0.38
C ILE A 8 3.18 -2.02 -0.42
N ALA A 9 3.16 -0.95 -1.22
CA ALA A 9 4.21 0.04 -1.26
C ALA A 9 3.61 1.45 -1.36
N VAL A 10 4.25 2.43 -0.74
CA VAL A 10 3.89 3.86 -0.86
C VAL A 10 4.99 4.54 -1.66
N TYR A 11 4.60 5.19 -2.75
CA TYR A 11 5.50 5.94 -3.64
C TYR A 11 5.12 7.41 -3.62
N GLY A 12 6.12 8.29 -3.50
CA GLY A 12 5.88 9.72 -3.61
C GLY A 12 7.14 10.55 -3.49
N PRO A 13 7.00 11.88 -3.59
CA PRO A 13 8.08 12.82 -3.36
C PRO A 13 8.59 12.74 -1.92
N PRO A 14 9.85 13.11 -1.64
CA PRO A 14 10.45 13.01 -0.30
C PRO A 14 9.79 13.90 0.77
N LYS A 15 8.88 14.80 0.37
CA LYS A 15 8.08 15.63 1.28
C LYS A 15 6.75 14.94 1.55
N SER A 16 6.51 14.57 2.80
CA SER A 16 5.36 13.77 3.23
C SER A 16 4.00 14.46 3.07
N ASP A 17 3.96 15.78 2.94
CA ASP A 17 2.77 16.60 2.75
C ASP A 17 2.35 16.78 1.28
N LEU A 18 3.15 16.26 0.34
CA LEU A 18 2.83 16.27 -1.09
C LEU A 18 2.08 15.00 -1.51
N PRO A 19 1.43 14.98 -2.69
CA PRO A 19 0.70 13.80 -3.16
C PRO A 19 1.56 12.54 -3.26
N HIS A 20 1.03 11.42 -2.78
CA HIS A 20 1.64 10.08 -2.83
C HIS A 20 0.71 9.10 -3.56
N ILE A 21 1.23 7.94 -3.91
CA ILE A 21 0.51 6.82 -4.50
C ILE A 21 0.76 5.58 -3.65
N ALA A 22 -0.30 5.01 -3.12
CA ALA A 22 -0.30 3.68 -2.54
C ALA A 22 -0.46 2.64 -3.66
N VAL A 23 0.40 1.63 -3.70
CA VAL A 23 0.37 0.54 -4.69
C VAL A 23 0.16 -0.77 -3.97
N VAL A 24 -0.82 -1.54 -4.45
CA VAL A 24 -1.18 -2.86 -3.91
C VAL A 24 -1.01 -3.89 -5.03
N ILE A 25 -0.24 -4.94 -4.76
CA ILE A 25 0.03 -6.03 -5.70
C ILE A 25 -0.62 -7.30 -5.14
N TYR A 26 -1.61 -7.80 -5.86
CA TYR A 26 -2.39 -8.96 -5.46
C TYR A 26 -1.70 -10.28 -5.85
N PRO A 27 -2.03 -11.41 -5.19
CA PRO A 27 -1.43 -12.73 -5.47
C PRO A 27 -1.62 -13.25 -6.90
N ASP A 28 -2.67 -12.80 -7.57
CA ASP A 28 -3.01 -13.12 -8.96
C ASP A 28 -2.26 -12.24 -9.97
N GLY A 29 -1.48 -11.26 -9.49
CA GLY A 29 -0.72 -10.33 -10.30
C GLY A 29 -1.47 -9.04 -10.66
N GLU A 30 -2.70 -8.85 -10.18
CA GLU A 30 -3.39 -7.56 -10.31
C GLU A 30 -2.63 -6.47 -9.53
N VAL A 31 -2.62 -5.25 -10.05
CA VAL A 31 -1.97 -4.10 -9.41
C VAL A 31 -2.95 -2.93 -9.36
N THR A 32 -3.20 -2.43 -8.15
CA THR A 32 -4.08 -1.28 -7.91
C THR A 32 -3.27 -0.11 -7.37
N GLY A 33 -3.44 1.06 -7.99
CA GLY A 33 -2.84 2.33 -7.56
C GLY A 33 -3.89 3.26 -6.95
N LEU A 34 -3.65 3.74 -5.74
CA LEU A 34 -4.50 4.64 -4.98
C LEU A 34 -3.78 5.97 -4.78
N ALA A 35 -4.29 7.04 -5.38
CA ALA A 35 -3.75 8.38 -5.17
C ALA A 35 -4.15 8.91 -3.78
N ALA A 36 -3.19 9.49 -3.09
CA ALA A 36 -3.36 10.08 -1.76
C ALA A 36 -2.77 11.49 -1.73
N VAL A 37 -3.34 12.36 -0.91
CA VAL A 37 -2.91 13.75 -0.80
C VAL A 37 -1.60 13.93 -0.01
N SER A 38 -1.18 12.91 0.73
CA SER A 38 0.02 12.89 1.57
C SER A 38 0.53 11.45 1.77
N ALA A 39 1.75 11.29 2.27
CA ALA A 39 2.33 10.00 2.64
C ALA A 39 1.48 9.30 3.71
N THR A 40 1.12 10.03 4.78
CA THR A 40 0.29 9.51 5.87
C THR A 40 -1.09 9.07 5.39
N ALA A 41 -1.69 9.78 4.43
CA ALA A 41 -2.95 9.37 3.83
C ALA A 41 -2.78 8.08 3.01
N ALA A 42 -1.69 7.93 2.26
CA ALA A 42 -1.38 6.71 1.53
C ALA A 42 -1.19 5.51 2.48
N GLU A 43 -0.41 5.69 3.55
CA GLU A 43 -0.18 4.70 4.61
C GLU A 43 -1.48 4.26 5.30
N THR A 44 -2.37 5.23 5.57
CA THR A 44 -3.69 4.94 6.17
C THR A 44 -4.53 4.08 5.23
N LEU A 45 -4.64 4.47 3.96
CA LEU A 45 -5.40 3.73 2.95
C LEU A 45 -4.91 2.29 2.80
N VAL A 46 -3.59 2.09 2.77
CA VAL A 46 -3.04 0.74 2.64
C VAL A 46 -3.18 -0.08 3.90
N THR A 47 -3.10 0.55 5.08
CA THR A 47 -3.33 -0.11 6.37
C THR A 47 -4.76 -0.61 6.47
N GLU A 48 -5.74 0.23 6.14
CA GLU A 48 -7.16 -0.15 6.14
C GLU A 48 -7.43 -1.27 5.14
N LEU A 49 -6.86 -1.19 3.93
CA LEU A 49 -7.00 -2.21 2.91
C LEU A 49 -6.35 -3.54 3.33
N ALA A 50 -5.16 -3.49 3.96
CA ALA A 50 -4.49 -4.68 4.48
C ALA A 50 -5.34 -5.39 5.53
N LEU A 51 -5.96 -4.63 6.45
CA LEU A 51 -6.87 -5.17 7.46
C LEU A 51 -8.11 -5.81 6.82
N GLN A 52 -8.71 -5.18 5.80
CA GLN A 52 -9.87 -5.73 5.09
C GLN A 52 -9.53 -7.02 4.34
N MET A 53 -8.33 -7.11 3.79
CA MET A 53 -7.86 -8.24 2.99
C MET A 53 -7.27 -9.37 3.83
N GLY A 54 -7.06 -9.16 5.14
CA GLY A 54 -6.28 -10.08 5.98
C GLY A 54 -4.81 -10.20 5.53
N ALA A 55 -4.29 -9.18 4.86
CA ALA A 55 -2.91 -9.16 4.35
C ALA A 55 -1.94 -8.78 5.47
N HIS A 56 -0.80 -9.48 5.54
CA HIS A 56 0.32 -9.05 6.37
C HIS A 56 1.05 -7.90 5.68
N MET A 57 1.03 -6.70 6.27
CA MET A 57 1.91 -5.61 5.87
C MET A 57 3.35 -5.98 6.20
N GLY A 58 4.18 -6.15 5.17
CA GLY A 58 5.62 -6.27 5.32
C GLY A 58 6.23 -4.89 5.44
N ASP A 59 6.94 -4.64 6.54
CA ASP A 59 7.72 -3.41 6.73
C ASP A 59 8.89 -3.43 5.73
N ASN A 60 9.05 -2.35 4.95
CA ASN A 60 10.13 -2.22 3.97
C ASN A 60 11.20 -1.22 4.43
N ASP A 61 11.41 -1.11 5.74
CA ASP A 61 12.54 -0.38 6.32
C ASP A 61 13.81 -1.24 6.22
N GLY A 62 14.54 -1.11 5.10
CA GLY A 62 15.84 -1.73 4.84
C GLY A 62 16.80 -0.77 4.16
#